data_AF-A0A519Q540-F1
#
_entry.id   AF-A0A519Q540-F1
#
_cell.length_a   1.000
_cell.length_b   1.000
_cell.length_c   1.000
_cell.angle_alpha   90.00
_cell.angle_beta   90.00
_cell.angle_gamma   90.00
#
_symmetry.space_group_name_H-M   'P 1'
#
loop_
_entity.id
_entity.type
_entity.pdbx_description
1 polymer ?
#
loop_
_entity_poly.entity_id
_entity_poly.type
_entity_poly.pdbx_seq_one_letter_code
_entity_poly.pdbx_strand_id
1 'polypeptide(L)'
;MDHAGGGVGSQYRPEFGEVICARIDAGETLNAICADPAMPCRATLQQWRKMHPEFAAMYERVRRHLAEGKIQNRRLKHVSDAWRVPHEIRLGLRKPHFGGRKSTYRRAWGAAFCERVAAGETIMAITADPAMPSLKAVYAWLKRHEEFLDMYLEARAEQKRWLEFNIDMVVIEATPATFRSAKAEVARLEGLIGRLTAKTYRP
;
A
#
# COMPACT_ATOMS: atom_id res chain seq x y z
N MET A 1 -38.74 -13.46 13.35
CA MET A 1 -38.77 -13.34 11.88
C MET A 1 -38.27 -14.67 11.35
N ASP A 2 -39.20 -15.54 11.01
CA ASP A 2 -38.89 -16.93 10.68
C ASP A 2 -38.40 -17.00 9.23
N HIS A 3 -37.09 -17.14 9.05
CA HIS A 3 -36.50 -17.47 7.77
C HIS A 3 -36.61 -18.98 7.56
N ALA A 4 -37.84 -19.46 7.30
CA ALA A 4 -38.06 -20.81 6.81
C ALA A 4 -37.28 -20.98 5.49
N GLY A 5 -36.26 -21.84 5.52
CA GLY A 5 -35.49 -22.21 4.34
C GLY A 5 -36.42 -22.76 3.26
N GLY A 6 -36.39 -22.14 2.08
CA GLY A 6 -37.16 -22.59 0.91
C GLY A 6 -38.32 -21.69 0.48
N GLY A 7 -38.41 -20.45 0.97
CA GLY A 7 -39.39 -19.48 0.46
C GLY A 7 -39.16 -19.13 -1.02
N VAL A 8 -40.24 -18.97 -1.78
CA VAL A 8 -40.29 -18.64 -3.22
C VAL A 8 -39.36 -17.47 -3.63
N GLY A 9 -38.99 -16.58 -2.70
CA GLY A 9 -38.04 -15.48 -2.92
C GLY A 9 -36.54 -15.86 -2.95
N SER A 10 -36.14 -17.08 -2.60
CA SER A 10 -34.73 -17.52 -2.69
C SER A 10 -34.40 -18.23 -4.01
N GLN A 11 -35.42 -18.59 -4.80
CA GLN A 11 -35.22 -19.23 -6.10
C GLN A 11 -34.79 -18.20 -7.12
N TYR A 12 -33.74 -18.53 -7.88
CA TYR A 12 -33.30 -17.69 -8.97
C TYR A 12 -34.36 -17.63 -10.06
N ARG A 13 -34.73 -16.42 -10.45
CA ARG A 13 -35.53 -16.14 -11.65
C ARG A 13 -34.80 -15.08 -12.47
N PRO A 14 -34.61 -15.27 -13.79
CA PRO A 14 -33.87 -14.32 -14.63
C PRO A 14 -34.35 -12.87 -14.52
N GLU A 15 -35.65 -12.66 -14.35
CA GLU A 15 -36.28 -11.35 -14.24
C GLU A 15 -35.77 -10.58 -13.02
N PHE A 16 -35.56 -11.26 -11.89
CA PHE A 16 -34.93 -10.63 -10.72
C PHE A 16 -33.48 -10.25 -11.00
N GLY A 17 -32.73 -11.12 -11.69
CA GLY A 17 -31.36 -10.85 -12.08
C GLY A 17 -31.22 -9.59 -12.94
N GLU A 18 -32.15 -9.41 -13.89
CA GLU A 18 -32.24 -8.22 -14.75
C GLU A 18 -32.57 -6.95 -13.95
N VAL A 19 -33.61 -7.00 -13.09
CA VAL A 19 -34.01 -5.86 -12.25
C VAL A 19 -32.86 -5.41 -11.34
N ILE A 20 -32.16 -6.36 -10.71
CA ILE A 20 -31.01 -6.06 -9.85
C ILE A 20 -29.88 -5.42 -10.65
N CYS A 21 -29.56 -5.96 -11.83
CA CYS A 21 -28.53 -5.39 -12.71
C CYS A 21 -28.89 -3.97 -13.17
N ALA A 22 -30.15 -3.72 -13.54
CA ALA A 22 -30.63 -2.41 -13.96
C ALA A 22 -30.55 -1.37 -12.82
N ARG A 23 -30.94 -1.74 -11.59
CA ARG A 23 -30.83 -0.85 -10.41
C ARG A 23 -29.38 -0.49 -10.09
N ILE A 24 -28.46 -1.46 -10.19
CA ILE A 24 -27.02 -1.21 -10.00
C ILE A 24 -26.50 -0.24 -11.06
N ASP A 25 -26.93 -0.40 -12.32
CA ASP A 25 -26.51 0.46 -13.43
C ASP A 25 -27.05 1.89 -13.28
N ALA A 26 -28.26 2.04 -12.72
CA ALA A 26 -28.83 3.32 -12.32
C ALA A 26 -28.13 3.99 -11.11
N GLY A 27 -27.13 3.32 -10.51
CA GLY A 27 -26.30 3.86 -9.43
C GLY A 27 -26.77 3.50 -8.02
N GLU A 28 -27.78 2.64 -7.87
CA GLU A 28 -28.16 2.15 -6.55
C GLU A 28 -27.08 1.23 -5.96
N THR A 29 -26.88 1.34 -4.65
CA THR A 29 -25.97 0.43 -3.96
C THR A 29 -26.62 -0.93 -3.75
N LEU A 30 -25.81 -2.00 -3.77
CA LEU A 30 -26.29 -3.34 -3.42
C LEU A 30 -26.99 -3.40 -2.05
N ASN A 31 -26.56 -2.58 -1.09
CA ASN A 31 -27.20 -2.52 0.23
C ASN A 31 -28.61 -1.92 0.14
N ALA A 32 -28.79 -0.86 -0.65
CA ALA A 32 -30.11 -0.27 -0.88
C ALA A 32 -31.04 -1.26 -1.60
N ILE A 33 -30.53 -1.98 -2.60
CA ILE A 33 -31.29 -3.02 -3.30
C ILE A 33 -31.67 -4.14 -2.35
N CYS A 34 -30.75 -4.64 -1.51
CA CYS A 34 -31.05 -5.72 -0.56
C CYS A 34 -31.94 -5.30 0.62
N ALA A 35 -32.13 -4.00 0.84
CA ALA A 35 -33.02 -3.49 1.90
C ALA A 35 -34.49 -3.51 1.47
N ASP A 36 -34.76 -3.62 0.16
CA ASP A 36 -36.09 -3.77 -0.39
C ASP A 36 -36.66 -5.17 -0.04
N PRO A 37 -37.80 -5.27 0.67
CA PRO A 37 -38.39 -6.54 1.05
C PRO A 37 -38.76 -7.46 -0.13
N ALA A 38 -38.94 -6.90 -1.33
CA ALA A 38 -39.20 -7.67 -2.55
C ALA A 38 -37.91 -8.18 -3.23
N MET A 39 -36.73 -7.80 -2.73
CA MET A 39 -35.45 -8.20 -3.28
C MET A 39 -34.79 -9.31 -2.45
N PRO A 40 -33.97 -10.17 -3.09
CA PRO A 40 -33.22 -11.18 -2.37
C PRO A 40 -32.15 -10.53 -1.48
N CYS A 41 -31.86 -11.18 -0.36
CA CYS A 41 -30.79 -10.73 0.52
C CYS A 41 -29.41 -10.94 -0.13
N ARG A 42 -28.39 -10.28 0.43
CA ARG A 42 -27.03 -10.30 -0.12
C ARG A 42 -26.43 -11.70 -0.21
N ALA A 43 -26.74 -12.60 0.73
CA ALA A 43 -26.27 -13.98 0.71
C ALA A 43 -26.83 -14.75 -0.50
N THR A 44 -28.13 -14.59 -0.77
CA THR A 44 -28.81 -15.17 -1.93
C THR A 44 -28.22 -14.67 -3.24
N LEU A 45 -27.96 -13.37 -3.38
CA LEU A 45 -27.31 -12.81 -4.58
C LEU A 45 -25.93 -13.42 -4.82
N GLN A 46 -25.13 -13.60 -3.76
CA GLN A 46 -23.80 -14.18 -3.88
C GLN A 46 -23.86 -15.66 -4.25
N GLN A 47 -24.86 -16.37 -3.75
CA GLN A 47 -25.12 -17.75 -4.15
C GLN A 47 -25.54 -17.83 -5.62
N TRP A 48 -26.41 -16.93 -6.07
CA TRP A 48 -26.83 -16.90 -7.47
C TRP A 48 -25.65 -16.63 -8.40
N ARG A 49 -24.74 -15.72 -8.05
CA ARG A 49 -23.51 -15.47 -8.83
C ARG A 49 -22.60 -16.69 -8.97
N LYS A 50 -22.66 -17.64 -8.03
CA LYS A 50 -21.88 -18.88 -8.08
C LYS A 50 -22.58 -19.98 -8.88
N MET A 51 -23.90 -20.08 -8.72
CA MET A 51 -24.69 -21.21 -9.24
C MET A 51 -25.30 -20.95 -10.62
N HIS A 52 -25.47 -19.68 -11.01
CA HIS A 52 -26.16 -19.26 -12.25
C HIS A 52 -25.21 -18.44 -13.13
N PRO A 53 -24.53 -19.07 -14.12
CA PRO A 53 -23.57 -18.40 -15.01
C PRO A 53 -24.16 -17.21 -15.77
N GLU A 54 -25.43 -17.28 -16.15
CA GLU A 54 -26.18 -16.22 -16.81
C GLU A 54 -26.29 -14.97 -15.94
N PHE A 55 -26.57 -15.13 -14.64
CA PHE A 55 -26.62 -14.01 -13.70
C PHE A 55 -25.22 -13.44 -13.45
N ALA A 56 -24.22 -14.32 -13.32
CA ALA A 56 -22.82 -13.89 -13.17
C ALA A 56 -22.38 -13.02 -14.35
N ALA A 57 -22.68 -13.44 -15.59
CA ALA A 57 -22.35 -12.69 -16.80
C ALA A 57 -23.04 -11.32 -16.86
N MET A 58 -24.35 -11.25 -16.55
CA MET A 58 -25.09 -9.98 -16.48
C MET A 58 -24.51 -9.04 -15.43
N TYR A 59 -24.25 -9.56 -14.23
CA TYR A 59 -23.68 -8.79 -13.13
C TYR A 59 -22.29 -8.26 -13.48
N GLU A 60 -21.42 -9.08 -14.07
CA GLU A 60 -20.08 -8.68 -14.49
C GLU A 60 -20.10 -7.59 -15.57
N ARG A 61 -21.05 -7.66 -16.51
CA ARG A 61 -21.25 -6.61 -17.52
C ARG A 61 -21.54 -5.26 -16.89
N VAL A 62 -22.47 -5.21 -15.93
CA VAL A 62 -22.78 -3.97 -15.19
C VAL A 62 -21.56 -3.47 -14.41
N ARG A 63 -20.83 -4.37 -13.74
CA ARG A 63 -19.62 -4.00 -12.99
C ARG A 63 -18.53 -3.42 -13.89
N ARG A 64 -18.38 -3.95 -15.10
CA ARG A 64 -17.43 -3.43 -16.10
C ARG A 64 -17.84 -2.03 -16.57
N HIS A 65 -19.09 -1.85 -16.95
CA HIS A 65 -19.63 -0.55 -17.35
C HIS A 65 -19.42 0.52 -16.26
N LEU A 66 -19.74 0.20 -15.00
CA LEU A 66 -19.49 1.11 -13.87
C LEU A 66 -17.99 1.39 -13.65
N ALA A 67 -17.12 0.43 -13.89
CA ALA A 67 -15.67 0.62 -13.76
C ALA A 67 -15.14 1.56 -14.86
N GLU A 68 -15.58 1.37 -16.10
CA GLU A 68 -15.27 2.23 -17.24
C GLU A 68 -15.78 3.65 -17.00
N GLY A 69 -17.02 3.80 -16.54
CA GLY A 69 -17.60 5.09 -16.14
C GLY A 69 -16.80 5.78 -15.04
N LYS A 70 -16.27 5.05 -14.05
CA LYS A 70 -15.37 5.61 -13.02
C LYS A 70 -14.05 6.09 -13.58
N ILE A 71 -13.44 5.35 -14.51
CA ILE A 71 -12.21 5.76 -15.18
C ILE A 71 -12.45 7.04 -15.97
N GLN A 72 -13.53 7.10 -16.74
CA GLN A 72 -13.91 8.26 -17.52
C GLN A 72 -14.22 9.47 -16.62
N ASN A 73 -14.99 9.28 -15.54
CA ASN A 73 -15.28 10.32 -14.56
C ASN A 73 -14.02 10.85 -13.87
N ARG A 74 -13.04 9.99 -13.58
CA ARG A 74 -11.74 10.44 -13.04
C ARG A 74 -11.00 11.31 -14.05
N ARG A 75 -11.01 10.94 -15.33
CA ARG A 75 -10.41 11.72 -16.42
C ARG A 75 -11.09 13.09 -16.57
N LEU A 76 -12.42 13.12 -16.62
CA LEU A 76 -13.20 14.36 -16.68
C LEU A 76 -12.98 15.23 -15.45
N LYS A 77 -12.98 14.64 -14.26
CA LYS A 77 -12.68 15.34 -13.01
C LYS A 77 -11.29 15.98 -13.04
N HIS A 78 -10.28 15.31 -13.56
CA HIS A 78 -8.94 15.88 -13.67
C HIS A 78 -8.93 17.14 -14.55
N VAL A 79 -9.62 17.11 -15.70
CA VAL A 79 -9.76 18.27 -16.59
C VAL A 79 -10.54 19.39 -15.89
N SER A 80 -11.65 19.06 -15.24
CA SER A 80 -12.46 20.03 -14.48
C SER A 80 -11.66 20.66 -13.33
N ASP A 81 -10.94 19.85 -12.55
CA ASP A 81 -10.15 20.31 -11.42
C ASP A 81 -8.99 21.21 -11.88
N ALA A 82 -8.41 20.99 -13.07
CA ALA A 82 -7.37 21.85 -13.61
C ALA A 82 -7.83 23.32 -13.78
N TRP A 83 -9.08 23.53 -14.18
CA TRP A 83 -9.67 24.88 -14.25
C TRP A 83 -10.25 25.33 -12.91
N ARG A 84 -10.96 24.45 -12.18
CA ARG A 84 -11.72 24.80 -10.97
C ARG A 84 -10.83 25.10 -9.77
N VAL A 85 -9.82 24.26 -9.51
CA VAL A 85 -9.00 24.31 -8.30
C VAL A 85 -8.24 25.64 -8.14
N PRO A 86 -7.63 26.22 -9.19
CA PRO A 86 -7.05 27.56 -9.09
C PRO A 86 -8.05 28.64 -8.66
N HIS A 87 -9.29 28.56 -9.14
CA HIS A 87 -10.35 29.50 -8.76
C HIS A 87 -10.81 29.28 -7.32
N GLU A 88 -10.98 28.04 -6.87
CA GLU A 88 -11.27 27.73 -5.46
C GLU A 88 -10.20 28.27 -4.51
N ILE A 89 -8.92 28.16 -4.90
CA ILE A 89 -7.80 28.69 -4.12
C ILE A 89 -7.87 30.22 -4.07
N ARG A 90 -8.10 30.87 -5.22
CA ARG A 90 -8.25 32.34 -5.29
C ARG A 90 -9.40 32.85 -4.43
N LEU A 91 -10.51 32.10 -4.37
CA LEU A 91 -11.68 32.41 -3.55
C LEU A 91 -11.54 31.99 -2.08
N GLY A 92 -10.43 31.36 -1.69
CA GLY A 92 -10.21 30.89 -0.32
C GLY A 92 -11.05 29.66 0.09
N LEU A 93 -11.78 29.05 -0.84
CA LEU A 93 -12.59 27.84 -0.61
C LEU A 93 -11.72 26.60 -0.43
N ARG A 94 -10.47 26.66 -0.88
CA ARG A 94 -9.50 25.55 -0.81
C ARG A 94 -8.11 26.06 -0.47
N LYS A 95 -7.47 25.43 0.51
CA LYS A 95 -6.05 25.69 0.80
C LYS A 95 -5.16 25.05 -0.28
N PRO A 96 -4.15 25.76 -0.81
CA PRO A 96 -3.21 25.17 -1.75
C PRO A 96 -2.44 24.02 -1.07
N HIS A 97 -2.44 22.84 -1.70
CA HIS A 97 -1.67 21.70 -1.23
C HIS A 97 -0.33 21.65 -1.97
N PHE A 98 0.73 22.12 -1.33
CA PHE A 98 2.09 21.97 -1.86
C PHE A 98 2.59 20.56 -1.52
N GLY A 99 2.69 19.68 -2.53
CA GLY A 99 3.41 18.42 -2.36
C GLY A 99 4.84 18.74 -1.92
N GLY A 100 5.26 18.24 -0.75
CA GLY A 100 6.54 18.63 -0.15
C GLY A 100 7.72 18.40 -1.09
N ARG A 101 8.58 19.43 -1.23
CA ARG A 101 9.82 19.48 -2.03
C ARG A 101 10.77 18.27 -1.83
N LYS A 102 10.62 17.54 -0.72
CA LYS A 102 11.44 16.40 -0.28
C LYS A 102 10.87 15.03 -0.67
N SER A 103 9.67 14.98 -1.25
CA SER A 103 9.07 13.74 -1.77
C SER A 103 9.44 13.46 -3.23
N THR A 104 9.94 14.48 -3.94
CA THR A 104 10.50 14.35 -5.29
C THR A 104 11.92 13.82 -5.21
N TYR A 105 12.22 12.76 -5.96
CA TYR A 105 13.58 12.22 -6.03
C TYR A 105 14.53 13.26 -6.63
N ARG A 106 15.66 13.45 -5.94
CA ARG A 106 16.86 14.07 -6.50
C ARG A 106 18.04 13.22 -6.05
N ARG A 107 18.98 12.96 -6.96
CA ARG A 107 20.18 12.15 -6.69
C ARG A 107 20.92 12.58 -5.42
N ALA A 108 21.09 13.89 -5.19
CA ALA A 108 21.74 14.41 -3.97
C ALA A 108 21.02 14.01 -2.66
N TRP A 109 19.69 13.95 -2.66
CA TRP A 109 18.94 13.47 -1.49
C TRP A 109 19.05 11.96 -1.33
N GLY A 110 19.07 11.22 -2.45
CA GLY A 110 19.35 9.78 -2.44
C GLY A 110 20.72 9.47 -1.86
N ALA A 111 21.75 10.22 -2.27
CA ALA A 111 23.12 10.10 -1.75
C ALA A 111 23.19 10.36 -0.24
N ALA A 112 22.67 11.49 0.23
CA ALA A 112 22.67 11.82 1.66
C ALA A 112 21.89 10.80 2.50
N PHE A 113 20.82 10.23 1.95
CA PHE A 113 20.09 9.13 2.61
C PHE A 113 20.95 7.86 2.69
N CYS A 114 21.57 7.45 1.60
CA CYS A 114 22.41 6.26 1.52
C CYS A 114 23.66 6.37 2.41
N GLU A 115 24.29 7.54 2.49
CA GLU A 115 25.44 7.79 3.38
C GLU A 115 25.09 7.53 4.85
N ARG A 116 23.92 8.00 5.31
CA ARG A 116 23.45 7.72 6.68
C ARG A 116 23.14 6.24 6.91
N VAL A 117 22.60 5.56 5.89
CA VAL A 117 22.40 4.10 5.95
C VAL A 117 23.74 3.38 6.10
N ALA A 118 24.73 3.73 5.28
CA ALA A 118 26.07 3.17 5.32
C ALA A 118 26.75 3.40 6.69
N ALA A 119 26.54 4.56 7.30
CA ALA A 119 27.02 4.91 8.63
C ALA A 119 26.33 4.14 9.77
N GLY A 120 25.36 3.27 9.48
CA GLY A 120 24.72 2.42 10.50
C GLY A 120 23.33 2.89 10.94
N GLU A 121 22.83 4.04 10.47
CA GLU A 121 21.51 4.50 10.87
C GLU A 121 20.38 3.63 10.29
N THR A 122 19.28 3.54 11.03
CA THR A 122 18.08 2.84 10.56
C THR A 122 17.26 3.76 9.66
N ILE A 123 16.51 3.19 8.70
CA ILE A 123 15.57 3.96 7.86
C ILE A 123 14.60 4.78 8.73
N MET A 124 14.14 4.21 9.85
CA MET A 124 13.23 4.91 10.76
C MET A 124 13.88 6.14 11.40
N ALA A 125 15.14 6.03 11.82
CA ALA A 125 15.89 7.18 12.36
C ALA A 125 16.10 8.27 11.30
N ILE A 126 16.48 7.88 10.08
CA ILE A 126 16.71 8.83 8.98
C ILE A 126 15.39 9.51 8.59
N THR A 127 14.30 8.77 8.44
CA THR A 127 13.00 9.32 8.03
C THR A 127 12.27 10.10 9.12
N ALA A 128 12.70 10.00 10.38
CA ALA A 128 12.22 10.84 11.47
C ALA A 128 12.79 12.27 11.41
N ASP A 129 13.95 12.45 10.74
CA ASP A 129 14.54 13.76 10.52
C ASP A 129 13.68 14.59 9.56
N PRO A 130 13.17 15.78 9.97
CA PRO A 130 12.41 16.66 9.09
C PRO A 130 13.20 17.13 7.86
N ALA A 131 14.53 17.06 7.90
CA ALA A 131 15.43 17.33 6.78
C ALA A 131 15.33 16.27 5.67
N MET A 132 14.93 15.05 6.01
CA MET A 132 14.99 13.85 5.16
C MET A 132 13.64 13.52 4.49
N PRO A 133 13.65 12.68 3.43
CA PRO A 133 12.43 12.21 2.79
C PRO A 133 11.59 11.35 3.75
N SER A 134 10.26 11.43 3.58
CA SER A 134 9.34 10.51 4.27
C SER A 134 9.58 9.05 3.87
N LEU A 135 9.23 8.11 4.75
CA LEU A 135 9.30 6.67 4.46
C LEU A 135 8.59 6.28 3.16
N LYS A 136 7.42 6.87 2.89
CA LYS A 136 6.65 6.65 1.65
C LYS A 136 7.41 7.13 0.41
N ALA A 137 8.14 8.24 0.52
CA ALA A 137 8.95 8.76 -0.58
C ALA A 137 10.13 7.81 -0.86
N VAL A 138 10.84 7.35 0.17
CA VAL A 138 11.96 6.39 0.02
C VAL A 138 11.52 5.12 -0.70
N TYR A 139 10.41 4.49 -0.28
CA TYR A 139 9.89 3.31 -0.98
C TYR A 139 9.43 3.60 -2.41
N ALA A 140 8.88 4.80 -2.66
CA ALA A 140 8.54 5.20 -4.02
C ALA A 140 9.80 5.38 -4.88
N TRP A 141 10.90 5.87 -4.31
CA TRP A 141 12.18 6.01 -5.00
C TRP A 141 12.79 4.64 -5.32
N LEU A 142 12.86 3.73 -4.35
CA LEU A 142 13.36 2.36 -4.55
C LEU A 142 12.63 1.62 -5.67
N LYS A 143 11.32 1.88 -5.83
CA LYS A 143 10.50 1.24 -6.85
C LYS A 143 10.66 1.86 -8.24
N ARG A 144 10.99 3.15 -8.34
CA ARG A 144 10.87 3.93 -9.58
C ARG A 144 12.20 4.42 -10.15
N HIS A 145 13.28 4.37 -9.36
CA HIS A 145 14.59 4.90 -9.73
C HIS A 145 15.64 3.82 -9.49
N GLU A 146 16.08 3.17 -10.57
CA GLU A 146 17.08 2.10 -10.55
C GLU A 146 18.41 2.58 -9.95
N GLU A 147 18.88 3.78 -10.35
CA GLU A 147 20.08 4.41 -9.75
C GLU A 147 19.99 4.49 -8.21
N PHE A 148 18.83 4.84 -7.65
CA PHE A 148 18.67 4.93 -6.20
C PHE A 148 18.68 3.55 -5.55
N LEU A 149 18.12 2.53 -6.22
CA LEU A 149 18.18 1.15 -5.75
C LEU A 149 19.63 0.69 -5.66
N ASP A 150 20.44 0.93 -6.68
CA ASP A 150 21.86 0.56 -6.70
C ASP A 150 22.64 1.25 -5.58
N MET A 151 22.48 2.58 -5.44
CA MET A 151 23.11 3.34 -4.35
C MET A 151 22.70 2.82 -2.97
N TYR A 152 21.44 2.42 -2.81
CA TYR A 152 20.92 1.90 -1.56
C TYR A 152 21.45 0.50 -1.26
N LEU A 153 21.60 -0.37 -2.27
CA LEU A 153 22.20 -1.69 -2.10
C LEU A 153 23.68 -1.58 -1.71
N GLU A 154 24.43 -0.67 -2.33
CA GLU A 154 25.84 -0.40 -1.97
C GLU A 154 25.93 0.09 -0.51
N ALA A 155 25.10 1.06 -0.13
CA ALA A 155 25.06 1.54 1.26
C ALA A 155 24.69 0.44 2.27
N ARG A 156 23.85 -0.52 1.89
CA ARG A 156 23.53 -1.69 2.73
C ARG A 156 24.70 -2.66 2.86
N ALA A 157 25.48 -2.84 1.78
CA ALA A 157 26.71 -3.62 1.83
C ALA A 157 27.76 -2.96 2.73
N GLU A 158 27.91 -1.64 2.63
CA GLU A 158 28.82 -0.86 3.48
C GLU A 158 28.39 -0.86 4.95
N GLN A 159 27.09 -0.67 5.22
CA GLN A 159 26.53 -0.79 6.58
C GLN A 159 26.86 -2.14 7.22
N LYS A 160 26.80 -3.22 6.43
CA LYS A 160 27.19 -4.56 6.90
C LYS A 160 28.68 -4.60 7.25
N ARG A 161 29.57 -4.11 6.38
CA ARG A 161 31.02 -4.05 6.64
C ARG A 161 31.34 -3.26 7.91
N TRP A 162 30.62 -2.15 8.14
CA TRP A 162 30.80 -1.35 9.36
C TRP A 162 30.38 -2.12 10.63
N LEU A 163 29.28 -2.87 10.58
CA LEU A 163 28.87 -3.74 11.69
C LEU A 163 29.87 -4.87 11.95
N GLU A 164 30.43 -5.48 10.90
CA GLU A 164 31.49 -6.49 11.01
C GLU A 164 32.76 -5.89 11.65
N PHE A 165 33.19 -4.71 11.21
CA PHE A 165 34.31 -3.98 11.82
C PHE A 165 34.08 -3.69 13.31
N ASN A 166 32.87 -3.30 13.72
CA ASN A 166 32.57 -3.07 15.13
C ASN A 166 32.63 -4.36 15.96
N ILE A 167 32.26 -5.51 15.39
CA ILE A 167 32.44 -6.81 16.06
C ILE A 167 33.92 -7.06 16.29
N ASP A 168 34.77 -6.84 15.28
CA ASP A 168 36.22 -6.99 15.41
C ASP A 168 36.79 -6.09 16.51
N MET A 169 36.35 -4.82 16.57
CA MET A 169 36.75 -3.89 17.63
C MET A 169 36.35 -4.38 19.03
N VAL A 170 35.12 -4.86 19.21
CA VAL A 170 34.67 -5.41 20.49
C VAL A 170 35.49 -6.65 20.88
N VAL A 171 35.87 -7.48 19.92
CA VAL A 171 36.70 -8.67 20.16
C VAL A 171 38.11 -8.29 20.59
N ILE A 172 38.72 -7.30 19.94
CA ILE A 172 40.09 -6.82 20.25
C ILE A 172 40.16 -6.19 21.65
N GLU A 173 39.14 -5.41 22.02
CA GLU A 173 39.12 -4.67 23.29
C GLU A 173 38.59 -5.50 24.48
N ALA A 174 38.07 -6.70 24.23
CA ALA A 174 37.48 -7.54 25.27
C ALA A 174 38.53 -7.97 26.31
N THR A 175 38.22 -7.75 27.59
CA THR A 175 39.01 -8.21 28.72
C THR A 175 38.18 -9.14 29.60
N PRO A 176 38.79 -9.98 30.47
CA PRO A 176 38.02 -10.86 31.35
C PRO A 176 36.92 -10.14 32.16
N ALA A 177 37.14 -8.88 32.52
CA ALA A 177 36.15 -8.04 33.22
C ALA A 177 34.96 -7.64 32.34
N THR A 178 35.13 -7.52 31.02
CA THR A 178 34.11 -7.06 30.07
C THR A 178 33.49 -8.18 29.23
N PHE A 179 33.90 -9.45 29.39
CA PHE A 179 33.42 -10.56 28.56
C PHE A 179 31.90 -10.70 28.49
N ARG A 180 31.18 -10.49 29.60
CA ARG A 180 29.71 -10.59 29.59
C ARG A 180 29.07 -9.50 28.73
N SER A 181 29.53 -8.26 28.83
CA SER A 181 29.01 -7.14 28.04
C SER A 181 29.46 -7.23 26.59
N ALA A 182 30.71 -7.60 26.32
CA ALA A 182 31.24 -7.82 24.98
C ALA A 182 30.43 -8.91 24.24
N LYS A 183 30.14 -10.03 24.90
CA LYS A 183 29.30 -11.09 24.33
C LYS A 183 27.89 -10.60 23.98
N ALA A 184 27.28 -9.79 24.84
CA ALA A 184 25.95 -9.22 24.57
C ALA A 184 25.99 -8.26 23.37
N GLU A 185 27.05 -7.46 23.26
CA GLU A 185 27.22 -6.50 22.16
C GLU A 185 27.48 -7.18 20.82
N VAL A 186 28.34 -8.21 20.78
CA VAL A 186 28.55 -9.03 19.58
C VAL A 186 27.23 -9.65 19.13
N ALA A 187 26.47 -10.27 20.03
CA ALA A 187 25.17 -10.87 19.69
C ALA A 187 24.17 -9.82 19.15
N ARG A 188 24.21 -8.58 19.67
CA ARG A 188 23.39 -7.47 19.17
C ARG A 188 23.78 -7.08 17.74
N LEU A 189 25.08 -6.95 17.46
CA LEU A 189 25.63 -6.62 16.14
C LEU A 189 25.37 -7.72 15.11
N GLU A 190 25.58 -8.99 15.47
CA GLU A 190 25.23 -10.15 14.64
C GLU A 190 23.73 -10.18 14.31
N GLY A 191 22.88 -9.88 15.29
CA GLY A 191 21.43 -9.75 15.09
C GLY A 191 21.02 -8.60 14.18
N LEU A 192 21.86 -7.56 14.04
CA LEU A 192 21.66 -6.49 13.04
C LEU A 192 22.10 -6.96 11.65
N ILE A 193 23.26 -7.61 11.54
CA ILE A 193 23.77 -8.18 10.28
C ILE A 193 22.75 -9.18 9.70
N GLY A 194 22.21 -10.07 10.54
CA GLY A 194 21.21 -11.07 10.13
C GLY A 194 19.88 -10.48 9.63
N ARG A 195 19.60 -9.20 9.91
CA ARG A 195 18.44 -8.48 9.35
C ARG A 195 18.73 -7.82 8.00
N LEU A 196 20.02 -7.59 7.69
CA LEU A 196 20.46 -7.05 6.42
C LEU A 196 20.61 -8.15 5.36
N THR A 197 21.02 -9.35 5.78
CA THR A 197 21.12 -10.50 4.89
C THR A 197 19.75 -11.12 4.65
N ALA A 198 19.48 -11.51 3.39
CA ALA A 198 18.27 -12.26 3.09
C ALA A 198 18.26 -13.56 3.91
N LYS A 199 17.11 -13.91 4.49
CA LYS A 199 16.94 -15.20 5.17
C LYS A 199 17.10 -16.32 4.15
N THR A 200 18.25 -16.96 4.14
CA THR A 200 18.50 -18.18 3.37
C THR A 200 17.82 -19.33 4.09
N TYR A 201 16.60 -19.66 3.67
CA TYR A 201 16.01 -20.95 4.03
C TYR A 201 16.72 -22.02 3.19
N ARG A 202 17.34 -23.00 3.86
CA ARG A 202 17.90 -24.17 3.19
C ARG A 202 16.73 -24.94 2.52
N PRO A 203 16.87 -25.38 1.25
CA PRO A 203 15.84 -26.20 0.60
C PRO A 203 15.62 -27.52 1.34
#